data_AF-A0AAN8PYM5-F1
#
_entry.id   AF-A0AAN8PYM5-F1
#
_cell.length_a   1.000
_cell.length_b   1.000
_cell.length_c   1.000
_cell.angle_alpha   90.00
_cell.angle_beta   90.00
_cell.angle_gamma   90.00
#
_symmetry.space_group_name_H-M   'P 1'
#
loop_
_entity.id
_entity.type
_entity.pdbx_description
1 polymer ?
#
loop_
_entity_poly.entity_id
_entity_poly.type
_entity_poly.pdbx_seq_one_letter_code
_entity_poly.pdbx_strand_id
1 'polypeptide(L)'
;MSLNRRKKTAISTLCLGVLVYIVVQVTYFQQEFSPLKVLASAESEAHRLLKFITHYHYQCDNSLYTGNSSAWRICVDTTIGINADSNITKLSYSLGAEWDFSFEDILSRNLSFQQFIFLHKSVPPLLNKINGTHIYKTIIVPNDPADFGRNSFDTQTLNNVMDNLHHDKIDILKIESLFDMTESHELLFYLVKDKILSKVKQLHILIDIDKIDDDYLYHWYRTLYIVFHEGGFRLYHTGASDPLCLQVTMMESCRYYLSFVHNPGPSVPVLFPPSIDGSYDFEEERILDYVEDKSQECDEPYPFPNSESSRFDLCGFLLRRTSHRKCKIFIFRSAYLNLQPNPEFGKCEIISFVPKRDPSSSIPKFIVIKQ
;
A
#
# COMPACT_ATOMS: atom_id res chain seq x y z
N MET A 1 31.99 -49.95 -27.94
CA MET A 1 31.49 -48.65 -27.41
C MET A 1 32.28 -48.34 -26.13
N SER A 2 33.18 -47.35 -26.15
CA SER A 2 34.27 -47.24 -25.18
C SER A 2 33.81 -46.91 -23.75
N LEU A 3 34.49 -47.49 -22.75
CA LEU A 3 34.25 -47.29 -21.31
C LEU A 3 34.23 -45.80 -20.92
N ASN A 4 35.00 -44.97 -21.62
CA ASN A 4 35.06 -43.52 -21.41
C ASN A 4 33.74 -42.81 -21.76
N ARG A 5 32.98 -43.31 -22.74
CA ARG A 5 31.70 -42.71 -23.12
C ARG A 5 30.65 -42.94 -22.05
N ARG A 6 30.61 -44.15 -21.46
CA ARG A 6 29.71 -44.50 -20.34
C ARG A 6 30.02 -43.71 -19.06
N LYS A 7 31.30 -43.51 -18.74
CA LYS A 7 31.72 -42.68 -17.60
C LYS A 7 31.31 -41.22 -17.78
N LYS A 8 31.51 -40.64 -18.97
CA LYS A 8 31.08 -39.28 -19.28
C LYS A 8 29.55 -39.11 -19.20
N THR A 9 28.79 -40.09 -19.70
CA THR A 9 27.33 -40.05 -19.59
C THR A 9 26.90 -40.10 -18.12
N ALA A 10 27.43 -41.03 -17.32
CA ALA A 10 27.08 -41.14 -15.90
C ALA A 10 27.42 -39.88 -15.09
N ILE A 11 28.58 -39.27 -15.33
CA ILE A 11 28.96 -37.99 -14.70
C ILE A 11 28.01 -36.88 -15.13
N SER A 12 27.64 -36.81 -16.42
CA SER A 12 26.70 -35.82 -16.93
C SER A 12 25.30 -35.96 -16.31
N THR A 13 24.79 -37.18 -16.13
CA THR A 13 23.49 -37.40 -15.50
C THR A 13 23.52 -37.06 -14.01
N LEU A 14 24.64 -37.35 -13.34
CA LEU A 14 24.81 -37.02 -11.93
C LEU A 14 24.91 -35.51 -11.71
N CYS A 15 25.66 -34.79 -12.56
CA CYS A 15 25.68 -33.33 -12.56
C CYS A 15 24.31 -32.72 -12.84
N LEU A 16 23.54 -33.26 -13.79
CA LEU A 16 22.17 -32.80 -14.07
C LEU A 16 21.27 -33.00 -12.85
N GLY A 17 21.35 -34.17 -12.18
CA GLY A 17 20.57 -34.45 -10.97
C GLY A 17 20.91 -33.51 -9.81
N VAL A 18 22.20 -33.22 -9.61
CA VAL A 18 22.65 -32.24 -8.61
C VAL A 18 22.14 -30.84 -8.95
N LEU A 19 22.17 -30.44 -10.23
CA LEU A 19 21.71 -29.12 -10.65
C LEU A 19 20.20 -28.95 -10.48
N VAL A 20 19.40 -29.98 -10.83
CA VAL A 20 17.96 -30.01 -10.56
C VAL A 20 17.70 -29.95 -9.05
N TYR A 21 18.43 -30.71 -8.25
CA TYR A 21 18.30 -30.67 -6.78
C TYR A 21 18.62 -29.28 -6.23
N ILE A 22 19.70 -28.64 -6.67
CA ILE A 22 20.06 -27.28 -6.25
C ILE A 22 18.98 -26.29 -6.67
N VAL A 23 18.47 -26.36 -7.90
CA VAL A 23 17.39 -25.47 -8.37
C VAL A 23 16.15 -25.65 -7.50
N VAL A 24 15.72 -26.90 -7.25
CA VAL A 24 14.58 -27.21 -6.38
C VAL A 24 14.81 -26.68 -4.97
N GLN A 25 15.98 -26.92 -4.39
CA GLN A 25 16.34 -26.43 -3.06
C GLN A 25 16.40 -24.91 -3.01
N VAL A 26 16.93 -24.23 -4.02
CA VAL A 26 16.95 -22.77 -4.10
C VAL A 26 15.53 -22.21 -4.23
N THR A 27 14.67 -22.81 -5.05
CA THR A 27 13.25 -22.41 -5.10
C THR A 27 12.52 -22.68 -3.79
N TYR A 28 12.82 -23.80 -3.11
CA TYR A 28 12.23 -24.13 -1.82
C TYR A 28 12.75 -23.21 -0.70
N PHE A 29 14.04 -22.88 -0.69
CA PHE A 29 14.63 -21.88 0.21
C PHE A 29 14.08 -20.49 -0.06
N GLN A 30 13.87 -20.10 -1.33
CA GLN A 30 13.19 -18.84 -1.67
C GLN A 30 11.74 -18.82 -1.21
N GLN A 31 11.06 -19.98 -1.15
CA GLN A 31 9.74 -20.09 -0.51
C GLN A 31 9.83 -20.05 1.02
N GLU A 32 10.87 -20.63 1.64
CA GLU A 32 11.09 -20.58 3.08
C GLU A 32 11.51 -19.19 3.59
N PHE A 33 12.14 -18.38 2.75
CA PHE A 33 12.46 -16.97 3.01
C PHE A 33 11.50 -16.01 2.29
N SER A 34 10.37 -16.51 1.79
CA SER A 34 9.30 -15.64 1.33
C SER A 34 8.74 -14.89 2.55
N PRO A 35 8.67 -13.54 2.53
CA PRO A 35 8.05 -12.74 3.60
C PRO A 35 6.54 -12.99 3.76
N LEU A 36 5.99 -13.96 3.04
CA LEU A 36 4.60 -14.36 2.99
C LEU A 36 4.46 -15.80 3.50
N LYS A 37 4.96 -16.09 4.71
CA LYS A 37 4.52 -17.29 5.43
C LYS A 37 3.27 -16.96 6.24
N VAL A 38 2.35 -17.92 6.30
CA VAL A 38 1.25 -17.90 7.27
C VAL A 38 1.86 -17.98 8.66
N LEU A 39 1.42 -17.11 9.56
CA LEU A 39 1.84 -17.08 10.95
C LEU A 39 1.09 -18.13 11.75
N ALA A 40 1.61 -18.45 12.93
CA ALA A 40 1.09 -19.56 13.73
C ALA A 40 -0.31 -19.31 14.34
N SER A 41 -0.83 -18.09 14.28
CA SER A 41 -2.14 -17.73 14.85
C SER A 41 -2.85 -16.63 14.05
N ALA A 42 -4.19 -16.66 14.07
CA ALA A 42 -5.03 -15.59 13.53
C ALA A 42 -4.78 -14.25 14.22
N GLU A 43 -4.35 -14.27 15.49
CA GLU A 43 -3.95 -13.07 16.22
C GLU A 43 -2.73 -12.41 15.62
N SER A 44 -1.67 -13.17 15.34
CA SER A 44 -0.48 -12.64 14.70
C SER A 44 -0.76 -12.15 13.28
N GLU A 45 -1.63 -12.83 12.53
CA GLU A 45 -2.07 -12.37 11.20
C GLU A 45 -2.87 -11.07 11.26
N ALA A 46 -3.79 -10.95 12.22
CA ALA A 46 -4.54 -9.72 12.43
C ALA A 46 -3.60 -8.56 12.78
N HIS A 47 -2.62 -8.78 13.67
CA HIS A 47 -1.62 -7.77 14.02
C HIS A 47 -0.80 -7.34 12.80
N ARG A 48 -0.32 -8.30 11.99
CA ARG A 48 0.42 -8.03 10.76
C ARG A 48 -0.40 -7.19 9.77
N LEU A 49 -1.65 -7.59 9.52
CA LEU A 49 -2.56 -6.89 8.63
C LEU A 49 -2.91 -5.49 9.16
N LEU A 50 -3.25 -5.38 10.45
CA LEU A 50 -3.55 -4.10 11.10
C LEU A 50 -2.35 -3.15 11.02
N LYS A 51 -1.13 -3.65 11.24
CA LYS A 51 0.09 -2.87 11.09
C LYS A 51 0.26 -2.38 9.66
N PHE A 52 0.07 -3.24 8.65
CA PHE A 52 0.08 -2.84 7.25
C PHE A 52 -0.90 -1.68 6.98
N ILE A 53 -2.16 -1.83 7.39
CA ILE A 53 -3.20 -0.85 7.04
C ILE A 53 -3.18 0.40 7.92
N THR A 54 -2.52 0.40 9.08
CA THR A 54 -2.43 1.58 9.94
C THR A 54 -1.15 2.38 9.74
N HIS A 55 -0.11 1.78 9.16
CA HIS A 55 1.17 2.45 8.89
C HIS A 55 1.20 2.97 7.46
N TYR A 56 1.13 4.30 7.32
CA TYR A 56 1.14 4.91 6.00
C TYR A 56 2.50 4.73 5.32
N HIS A 57 2.45 4.25 4.08
CA HIS A 57 3.62 4.07 3.22
C HIS A 57 4.01 5.37 2.50
N TYR A 58 3.08 6.31 2.38
CA TYR A 58 3.25 7.63 1.77
C TYR A 58 2.50 8.69 2.58
N GLN A 59 3.06 9.89 2.70
CA GLN A 59 2.36 11.04 3.27
C GLN A 59 1.90 11.95 2.13
N CYS A 60 0.59 12.02 1.92
CA CYS A 60 0.00 12.99 0.98
C CYS A 60 -0.14 14.35 1.67
N ASP A 61 0.44 15.39 1.08
CA ASP A 61 0.45 16.74 1.68
C ASP A 61 -0.90 17.44 1.51
N ASN A 62 -1.50 17.28 0.32
CA ASN A 62 -2.79 17.86 -0.03
C ASN A 62 -3.79 16.75 -0.31
N SER A 63 -4.74 16.55 0.61
CA SER A 63 -5.82 15.58 0.43
C SER A 63 -7.19 16.25 0.52
N LEU A 64 -8.11 15.85 -0.34
CA LEU A 64 -9.52 16.23 -0.28
C LEU A 64 -10.31 15.20 0.53
N TYR A 65 -11.09 15.70 1.48
CA TYR A 65 -12.09 14.93 2.21
C TYR A 65 -13.36 14.85 1.38
N THR A 66 -13.94 13.66 1.21
CA THR A 66 -15.11 13.53 0.34
C THR A 66 -16.43 13.87 1.02
N GLY A 67 -16.46 13.99 2.34
CA GLY A 67 -17.64 14.42 3.10
C GLY A 67 -17.36 14.45 4.59
N ASN A 68 -18.27 15.02 5.38
CA ASN A 68 -18.11 15.13 6.84
C ASN A 68 -18.14 13.76 7.54
N SER A 69 -18.88 12.80 6.97
CA SER A 69 -19.01 11.43 7.48
C SER A 69 -18.20 10.41 6.67
N SER A 70 -17.57 10.83 5.58
CA SER A 70 -16.82 9.92 4.72
C SER A 70 -15.45 9.63 5.30
N ALA A 71 -15.12 8.36 5.36
CA ALA A 71 -13.79 7.88 5.71
C ALA A 71 -12.80 7.94 4.53
N TRP A 72 -13.27 8.27 3.31
CA TRP A 72 -12.43 8.36 2.13
C TRP A 72 -11.64 9.67 2.03
N ARG A 73 -10.44 9.57 1.47
CA ARG A 73 -9.62 10.73 1.09
C ARG A 73 -9.01 10.56 -0.28
N ILE A 74 -8.99 11.63 -1.07
CA ILE A 74 -8.37 11.69 -2.39
C ILE A 74 -7.09 12.52 -2.30
N CYS A 75 -5.96 11.98 -2.77
CA CYS A 75 -4.72 12.73 -2.79
C CYS A 75 -4.67 13.65 -4.02
N VAL A 76 -4.39 14.94 -3.84
CA VAL A 76 -4.34 15.94 -4.92
C VAL A 76 -2.98 16.64 -5.02
N ASP A 77 -1.94 15.99 -4.52
CA ASP A 77 -0.56 16.46 -4.68
C ASP A 77 -0.22 16.66 -6.15
N THR A 78 0.45 17.77 -6.46
CA THR A 78 0.70 18.21 -7.86
C THR A 78 1.59 17.27 -8.65
N THR A 79 2.46 16.52 -7.97
CA THR A 79 3.45 15.63 -8.60
C THR A 79 2.95 14.20 -8.79
N ILE A 80 2.15 13.70 -7.85
CA ILE A 80 1.81 12.28 -7.74
C ILE A 80 0.28 12.06 -7.65
N GLY A 81 -0.44 13.00 -7.02
CA GLY A 81 -1.87 12.93 -6.79
C GLY A 81 -2.73 13.22 -8.03
N ILE A 82 -4.05 13.30 -7.85
CA ILE A 82 -4.98 13.69 -8.91
C ILE A 82 -4.80 15.18 -9.20
N ASN A 83 -4.71 15.52 -10.48
CA ASN A 83 -4.62 16.92 -10.88
C ASN A 83 -5.96 17.63 -10.56
N ALA A 84 -5.92 18.73 -9.82
CA ALA A 84 -7.12 19.50 -9.50
C ALA A 84 -7.60 20.40 -10.65
N ASP A 85 -6.86 20.50 -11.76
CA ASP A 85 -7.25 21.28 -12.94
C ASP A 85 -8.58 20.77 -13.52
N SER A 86 -9.58 21.64 -13.53
CA SER A 86 -10.94 21.36 -13.99
C SER A 86 -11.06 21.30 -15.51
N ASN A 87 -10.04 21.77 -16.26
CA ASN A 87 -10.03 21.70 -17.73
C ASN A 87 -9.67 20.31 -18.26
N ILE A 88 -9.11 19.46 -17.40
CA ILE A 88 -8.73 18.09 -17.75
C ILE A 88 -9.83 17.15 -17.27
N THR A 89 -10.53 16.54 -18.21
CA THR A 89 -11.47 15.46 -17.92
C THR A 89 -10.71 14.22 -17.46
N LYS A 90 -11.15 13.65 -16.34
CA LYS A 90 -10.52 12.49 -15.69
C LYS A 90 -11.52 11.34 -15.59
N LEU A 91 -11.02 10.12 -15.48
CA LEU A 91 -11.85 8.91 -15.44
C LEU A 91 -11.83 8.28 -14.06
N SER A 92 -13.01 8.08 -13.47
CA SER A 92 -13.14 7.29 -12.23
C SER A 92 -14.05 6.10 -12.44
N TYR A 93 -13.65 4.97 -11.89
CA TYR A 93 -14.44 3.75 -11.84
C TYR A 93 -14.81 3.49 -10.38
N SER A 94 -16.10 3.27 -10.10
CA SER A 94 -16.59 2.95 -8.76
C SER A 94 -17.34 1.61 -8.80
N LEU A 95 -16.84 0.61 -8.09
CA LEU A 95 -17.42 -0.72 -7.99
C LEU A 95 -18.26 -0.81 -6.71
N GLY A 96 -19.58 -0.93 -6.87
CA GLY A 96 -20.53 -1.14 -5.79
C GLY A 96 -20.69 0.04 -4.83
N ALA A 97 -20.82 1.27 -5.33
CA ALA A 97 -21.19 2.40 -4.48
C ALA A 97 -22.59 2.19 -3.87
N GLU A 98 -22.72 2.03 -2.54
CA GLU A 98 -24.00 1.63 -1.94
C GLU A 98 -24.68 2.70 -1.09
N TRP A 99 -23.94 3.46 -0.26
CA TRP A 99 -24.59 4.33 0.75
C TRP A 99 -24.00 5.74 0.85
N ASP A 100 -22.69 5.88 0.71
CA ASP A 100 -22.00 7.17 0.77
C ASP A 100 -21.54 7.61 -0.62
N PHE A 101 -22.37 8.43 -1.26
CA PHE A 101 -22.06 9.02 -2.58
C PHE A 101 -21.29 10.33 -2.50
N SER A 102 -20.79 10.70 -1.32
CA SER A 102 -20.02 11.93 -1.15
C SER A 102 -18.71 11.89 -1.94
N PHE A 103 -18.13 10.70 -2.10
CA PHE A 103 -16.98 10.47 -2.98
C PHE A 103 -17.30 10.86 -4.42
N GLU A 104 -18.36 10.31 -4.98
CA GLU A 104 -18.80 10.56 -6.36
C GLU A 104 -19.25 12.03 -6.55
N ASP A 105 -19.91 12.62 -5.56
CA ASP A 105 -20.34 14.03 -5.61
C ASP A 105 -19.14 15.00 -5.65
N ILE A 106 -18.09 14.76 -4.83
CA ILE A 106 -16.86 15.58 -4.86
C ILE A 106 -16.11 15.44 -6.17
N LEU A 107 -16.00 14.23 -6.72
CA LEU A 107 -15.35 14.02 -8.02
C LEU A 107 -16.06 14.80 -9.13
N SER A 108 -17.40 14.80 -9.13
CA SER A 108 -18.23 15.53 -10.08
C SER A 108 -18.05 17.04 -9.96
N ARG A 109 -18.17 17.58 -8.74
CA ARG A 109 -18.22 19.03 -8.51
C ARG A 109 -16.87 19.71 -8.56
N ASN A 110 -15.83 19.05 -8.05
CA ASN A 110 -14.57 19.73 -7.75
C ASN A 110 -13.43 19.35 -8.69
N LEU A 111 -13.52 18.21 -9.39
CA LEU A 111 -12.36 17.64 -10.10
C LEU A 111 -12.63 17.28 -11.58
N SER A 112 -13.82 17.60 -12.10
CA SER A 112 -14.22 17.36 -13.50
C SER A 112 -14.05 15.91 -13.97
N PHE A 113 -14.59 14.96 -13.22
CA PHE A 113 -14.54 13.54 -13.57
C PHE A 113 -15.73 13.09 -14.43
N GLN A 114 -15.46 12.23 -15.40
CA GLN A 114 -16.43 11.27 -15.93
C GLN A 114 -16.35 10.00 -15.09
N GLN A 115 -17.48 9.62 -14.51
CA GLN A 115 -17.56 8.57 -13.51
C GLN A 115 -18.34 7.38 -14.06
N PHE A 116 -17.76 6.19 -13.95
CA PHE A 116 -18.36 4.93 -14.39
C PHE A 116 -18.63 4.10 -13.14
N ILE A 117 -19.92 3.93 -12.82
CA ILE A 117 -20.38 3.27 -11.59
C ILE A 117 -20.96 1.92 -11.96
N PHE A 118 -20.35 0.85 -11.44
CA PHE A 118 -20.74 -0.53 -11.71
C PHE A 118 -21.43 -1.09 -10.49
N LEU A 119 -22.70 -1.48 -10.65
CA LEU A 119 -23.55 -1.94 -9.56
C LEU A 119 -24.08 -3.34 -9.85
N HIS A 120 -24.00 -4.21 -8.83
CA HIS A 120 -24.66 -5.52 -8.84
C HIS A 120 -26.10 -5.44 -8.30
N LYS A 121 -26.45 -4.35 -7.59
CA LYS A 121 -27.79 -4.05 -7.03
C LYS A 121 -28.54 -3.01 -7.86
N SER A 122 -29.79 -2.72 -7.48
CA SER A 122 -30.60 -1.66 -8.09
C SER A 122 -29.98 -0.28 -7.90
N VAL A 123 -30.07 0.58 -8.92
CA VAL A 123 -29.48 1.92 -8.91
C VAL A 123 -30.16 2.81 -7.85
N PRO A 124 -29.41 3.33 -6.86
CA PRO A 124 -29.89 4.31 -5.91
C PRO A 124 -30.34 5.61 -6.59
N PRO A 125 -31.50 6.20 -6.23
CA PRO A 125 -32.01 7.43 -6.86
C PRO A 125 -31.08 8.65 -6.73
N LEU A 126 -30.23 8.68 -5.70
CA LEU A 126 -29.28 9.77 -5.47
C LEU A 126 -28.15 9.77 -6.50
N LEU A 127 -27.68 8.60 -6.94
CA LEU A 127 -26.61 8.50 -7.93
C LEU A 127 -27.01 9.11 -9.29
N ASN A 128 -28.26 8.93 -9.70
CA ASN A 128 -28.81 9.52 -10.93
C ASN A 128 -28.80 11.06 -10.93
N LYS A 129 -28.62 11.71 -9.76
CA LYS A 129 -28.57 13.16 -9.65
C LYS A 129 -27.15 13.73 -9.74
N ILE A 130 -26.13 12.89 -9.72
CA ILE A 130 -24.73 13.32 -9.77
C ILE A 130 -24.32 13.48 -11.23
N ASN A 131 -23.88 14.67 -11.61
CA ASN A 131 -23.48 14.96 -12.98
C ASN A 131 -22.24 14.18 -13.40
N GLY A 132 -22.17 13.82 -14.69
CA GLY A 132 -21.03 13.10 -15.25
C GLY A 132 -20.93 11.64 -14.80
N THR A 133 -22.03 11.05 -14.30
CA THR A 133 -22.09 9.63 -13.93
C THR A 133 -22.70 8.79 -15.05
N HIS A 134 -22.09 7.65 -15.31
CA HIS A 134 -22.56 6.59 -16.21
C HIS A 134 -22.71 5.32 -15.37
N ILE A 135 -23.94 4.81 -15.27
CA ILE A 135 -24.27 3.72 -14.36
C ILE A 135 -24.51 2.44 -15.15
N TYR A 136 -23.80 1.38 -14.79
CA TYR A 136 -23.85 0.07 -15.42
C TYR A 136 -24.30 -0.96 -14.39
N LYS A 137 -25.35 -1.71 -14.72
CA LYS A 137 -25.76 -2.87 -13.93
C LYS A 137 -24.96 -4.08 -14.40
N THR A 138 -23.85 -4.36 -13.72
CA THR A 138 -22.97 -5.49 -14.04
C THR A 138 -22.19 -5.89 -12.79
N ILE A 139 -21.90 -7.18 -12.69
CA ILE A 139 -21.09 -7.77 -11.62
C ILE A 139 -19.64 -7.83 -12.10
N ILE A 140 -18.75 -7.09 -11.45
CA ILE A 140 -17.33 -7.19 -11.73
C ILE A 140 -16.72 -8.36 -10.96
N VAL A 141 -16.11 -9.30 -11.69
CA VAL A 141 -15.52 -10.54 -11.14
C VAL A 141 -14.00 -10.59 -11.40
N PRO A 142 -13.23 -11.32 -10.57
CA PRO A 142 -11.83 -11.62 -10.87
C PRO A 142 -11.69 -12.35 -12.21
N ASN A 143 -10.56 -12.15 -12.87
CA ASN A 143 -10.21 -12.88 -14.09
C ASN A 143 -9.50 -14.20 -13.74
N ASP A 144 -10.17 -15.05 -12.97
CA ASP A 144 -9.60 -16.31 -12.50
C ASP A 144 -9.66 -17.40 -13.61
N PRO A 145 -8.51 -17.98 -14.01
CA PRO A 145 -8.43 -19.09 -14.95
C PRO A 145 -9.26 -20.34 -14.60
N ALA A 146 -9.49 -20.60 -13.32
CA ALA A 146 -10.28 -21.73 -12.84
C ALA A 146 -11.79 -21.49 -12.99
N ASP A 147 -12.23 -20.24 -13.08
CA ASP A 147 -13.64 -19.84 -12.99
C ASP A 147 -14.25 -19.43 -14.34
N PHE A 148 -13.52 -19.62 -15.45
CA PHE A 148 -13.98 -19.35 -16.82
C PHE A 148 -15.32 -20.01 -17.20
N GLY A 149 -15.75 -21.05 -16.48
CA GLY A 149 -17.02 -21.75 -16.69
C GLY A 149 -18.24 -21.12 -16.02
N ARG A 150 -18.08 -20.12 -15.14
CA ARG A 150 -19.17 -19.52 -14.33
C ARG A 150 -19.62 -18.14 -14.78
N ASN A 151 -19.17 -17.67 -15.95
CA ASN A 151 -19.58 -16.38 -16.49
C ASN A 151 -21.09 -16.40 -16.84
N SER A 152 -21.89 -15.81 -15.98
CA SER A 152 -23.31 -15.52 -16.21
C SER A 152 -23.46 -14.32 -17.16
N PHE A 153 -24.67 -14.07 -17.67
CA PHE A 153 -24.95 -12.94 -18.57
C PHE A 153 -24.60 -11.55 -17.99
N ASP A 154 -24.58 -11.42 -16.66
CA ASP A 154 -24.41 -10.13 -15.99
C ASP A 154 -22.99 -9.89 -15.43
N THR A 155 -22.08 -10.86 -15.60
CA THR A 155 -20.69 -10.78 -15.08
C THR A 155 -19.71 -10.28 -16.14
N GLN A 156 -18.80 -9.39 -15.76
CA GLN A 156 -17.68 -8.93 -16.59
C GLN A 156 -16.40 -8.80 -15.76
N THR A 157 -15.24 -8.97 -16.38
CA THR A 157 -13.97 -8.58 -15.76
C THR A 157 -13.71 -7.09 -16.01
N LEU A 158 -12.89 -6.46 -15.17
CA LEU A 158 -12.55 -5.04 -15.36
C LEU A 158 -11.78 -4.81 -16.68
N ASN A 159 -10.99 -5.79 -17.12
CA ASN A 159 -10.34 -5.80 -18.44
C ASN A 159 -11.36 -5.62 -19.57
N ASN A 160 -12.38 -6.48 -19.61
CA ASN A 160 -13.40 -6.45 -20.65
C ASN A 160 -14.17 -5.11 -20.66
N VAL A 161 -14.46 -4.58 -19.48
CA VAL A 161 -15.12 -3.28 -19.33
C VAL A 161 -14.25 -2.15 -19.90
N MET A 162 -12.96 -2.12 -19.55
CA MET A 162 -12.03 -1.12 -20.09
C MET A 162 -11.92 -1.21 -21.62
N ASP A 163 -11.83 -2.42 -22.17
CA ASP A 163 -11.72 -2.64 -23.61
C ASP A 163 -13.00 -2.22 -24.36
N ASN A 164 -14.17 -2.56 -23.82
CA ASN A 164 -15.48 -2.21 -24.37
C ASN A 164 -15.74 -0.69 -24.35
N LEU A 165 -15.27 -0.01 -23.31
CA LEU A 165 -15.38 1.45 -23.18
C LEU A 165 -14.22 2.20 -23.88
N HIS A 166 -13.25 1.47 -24.43
CA HIS A 166 -12.05 2.02 -25.06
C HIS A 166 -11.24 2.93 -24.12
N HIS A 167 -11.16 2.58 -22.84
CA HIS A 167 -10.37 3.30 -21.85
C HIS A 167 -9.04 2.59 -21.61
N ASP A 168 -7.93 3.30 -21.83
CA ASP A 168 -6.58 2.79 -21.63
C ASP A 168 -6.05 3.05 -20.22
N LYS A 169 -6.65 4.00 -19.49
CA LYS A 169 -6.23 4.46 -18.16
C LYS A 169 -7.43 4.77 -17.28
N ILE A 170 -7.20 4.69 -15.97
CA ILE A 170 -8.17 5.05 -14.93
C ILE A 170 -7.46 5.98 -13.95
N ASP A 171 -7.98 7.18 -13.72
CA ASP A 171 -7.39 8.09 -12.73
C ASP A 171 -7.70 7.62 -11.31
N ILE A 172 -8.93 7.16 -11.06
CA ILE A 172 -9.37 6.67 -9.75
C ILE A 172 -10.14 5.36 -9.92
N LEU A 173 -9.69 4.29 -9.25
CA LEU A 173 -10.47 3.07 -9.07
C LEU A 173 -10.92 2.98 -7.60
N LYS A 174 -12.22 2.97 -7.36
CA LYS A 174 -12.84 2.76 -6.05
C LYS A 174 -13.54 1.41 -6.04
N ILE A 175 -13.24 0.57 -5.05
CA ILE A 175 -13.86 -0.74 -4.82
C ILE A 175 -14.50 -0.70 -3.43
N GLU A 176 -15.82 -0.56 -3.39
CA GLU A 176 -16.58 -0.41 -2.14
C GLU A 176 -17.35 -1.68 -1.80
N SER A 177 -18.06 -2.24 -2.79
CA SER A 177 -18.86 -3.44 -2.60
C SER A 177 -18.80 -4.32 -3.83
N LEU A 178 -18.68 -5.62 -3.60
CA LEU A 178 -18.71 -6.66 -4.61
C LEU A 178 -19.92 -7.56 -4.38
N PHE A 179 -20.26 -8.36 -5.40
CA PHE A 179 -21.34 -9.33 -5.26
C PHE A 179 -21.04 -10.35 -4.15
N ASP A 180 -19.79 -10.77 -4.05
CA ASP A 180 -19.27 -11.55 -2.93
C ASP A 180 -18.10 -10.81 -2.28
N MET A 181 -18.26 -10.43 -1.01
CA MET A 181 -17.23 -9.74 -0.24
C MET A 181 -16.24 -10.71 0.41
N THR A 182 -16.56 -12.00 0.52
CA THR A 182 -15.70 -12.99 1.19
C THR A 182 -14.40 -13.25 0.42
N GLU A 183 -14.47 -13.18 -0.90
CA GLU A 183 -13.33 -13.37 -1.82
C GLU A 183 -12.90 -12.04 -2.48
N SER A 184 -13.25 -10.90 -1.87
CA SER A 184 -12.94 -9.58 -2.45
C SER A 184 -11.45 -9.29 -2.60
N HIS A 185 -10.61 -9.96 -1.81
CA HIS A 185 -9.15 -9.92 -1.95
C HIS A 185 -8.69 -10.53 -3.29
N GLU A 186 -9.39 -11.54 -3.83
CA GLU A 186 -9.02 -12.19 -5.08
C GLU A 186 -9.18 -11.25 -6.29
N LEU A 187 -10.23 -10.44 -6.30
CA LEU A 187 -10.40 -9.40 -7.33
C LEU A 187 -9.14 -8.53 -7.39
N LEU A 188 -8.69 -8.02 -6.25
CA LEU A 188 -7.54 -7.13 -6.18
C LEU A 188 -6.24 -7.86 -6.58
N PHE A 189 -6.08 -9.12 -6.17
CA PHE A 189 -4.96 -9.97 -6.60
C PHE A 189 -4.89 -10.07 -8.13
N TYR A 190 -5.99 -10.41 -8.80
CA TYR A 190 -6.03 -10.54 -10.26
C TYR A 190 -5.88 -9.19 -10.97
N LEU A 191 -6.39 -8.09 -10.40
CA LEU A 191 -6.16 -6.74 -10.96
C LEU A 191 -4.67 -6.38 -11.00
N VAL A 192 -3.87 -6.86 -10.04
CA VAL A 192 -2.40 -6.71 -10.09
C VAL A 192 -1.80 -7.65 -11.14
N LYS A 193 -2.16 -8.94 -11.13
CA LYS A 193 -1.57 -9.96 -12.02
C LYS A 193 -1.84 -9.67 -13.50
N ASP A 194 -3.02 -9.14 -13.81
CA ASP A 194 -3.41 -8.72 -15.16
C ASP A 194 -2.86 -7.34 -15.55
N LYS A 195 -2.08 -6.70 -14.67
CA LYS A 195 -1.53 -5.35 -14.85
C LYS A 195 -2.59 -4.27 -15.03
N ILE A 196 -3.83 -4.50 -14.62
CA ILE A 196 -4.87 -3.46 -14.63
C ILE A 196 -4.51 -2.34 -13.67
N LEU A 197 -4.05 -2.66 -12.45
CA LEU A 197 -3.66 -1.63 -11.49
C LEU A 197 -2.51 -0.75 -11.99
N SER A 198 -1.67 -1.22 -12.92
CA SER A 198 -0.62 -0.38 -13.52
C SER A 198 -1.16 0.80 -14.34
N LYS A 199 -2.43 0.70 -14.78
CA LYS A 199 -3.18 1.72 -15.51
C LYS A 199 -4.00 2.63 -14.58
N VAL A 200 -3.97 2.36 -13.27
CA VAL A 200 -4.72 3.10 -12.24
C VAL A 200 -3.78 4.09 -11.54
N LYS A 201 -4.19 5.34 -11.37
CA LYS A 201 -3.39 6.36 -10.66
C LYS A 201 -3.62 6.35 -9.16
N GLN A 202 -4.87 6.27 -8.71
CA GLN A 202 -5.25 6.10 -7.31
C GLN A 202 -6.24 4.95 -7.14
N LEU A 203 -6.02 4.17 -6.08
CA LEU A 203 -6.84 3.03 -5.73
C LEU A 203 -7.46 3.28 -4.35
N HIS A 204 -8.77 3.10 -4.24
CA HIS A 204 -9.51 3.16 -2.99
C HIS A 204 -10.23 1.84 -2.80
N ILE A 205 -10.00 1.16 -1.68
CA ILE A 205 -10.63 -0.12 -1.39
C ILE A 205 -11.25 -0.11 -0.01
N LEU A 206 -12.41 -0.76 0.10
CA LEU A 206 -13.06 -1.05 1.36
C LEU A 206 -12.75 -2.50 1.72
N ILE A 207 -12.30 -2.71 2.96
CA ILE A 207 -12.04 -4.04 3.52
C ILE A 207 -12.95 -4.22 4.72
N ASP A 208 -13.76 -5.27 4.70
CA ASP A 208 -14.57 -5.70 5.84
C ASP A 208 -13.87 -6.88 6.53
N ILE A 209 -13.43 -6.65 7.77
CA ILE A 209 -12.87 -7.69 8.65
C ILE A 209 -13.96 -8.05 9.66
N ASP A 210 -14.81 -9.00 9.29
CA ASP A 210 -15.93 -9.49 10.10
C ASP A 210 -15.60 -10.78 10.87
N LYS A 211 -14.52 -11.47 10.49
CA LYS A 211 -14.08 -12.74 11.08
C LYS A 211 -12.59 -12.72 11.34
N ILE A 212 -12.20 -13.30 12.48
CA ILE A 212 -10.81 -13.55 12.86
C ILE A 212 -10.50 -14.99 12.47
N ASP A 213 -10.17 -15.17 11.19
CA ASP A 213 -9.77 -16.44 10.58
C ASP A 213 -8.39 -16.24 9.94
N ASP A 214 -7.43 -17.11 10.26
CA ASP A 214 -6.03 -16.95 9.87
C ASP A 214 -5.84 -16.98 8.36
N ASP A 215 -6.51 -17.90 7.66
CA ASP A 215 -6.48 -17.96 6.21
C ASP A 215 -7.04 -16.68 5.59
N TYR A 216 -8.24 -16.24 6.01
CA TYR A 216 -8.86 -15.01 5.50
C TYR A 216 -7.97 -13.76 5.70
N LEU A 217 -7.42 -13.59 6.91
CA LEU A 217 -6.55 -12.46 7.24
C LEU A 217 -5.23 -12.52 6.45
N TYR A 218 -4.66 -13.72 6.32
CA TYR A 218 -3.46 -13.95 5.54
C TYR A 218 -3.67 -13.63 4.04
N HIS A 219 -4.80 -14.04 3.47
CA HIS A 219 -5.15 -13.76 2.08
C HIS A 219 -5.25 -12.26 1.79
N TRP A 220 -5.84 -11.49 2.70
CA TRP A 220 -5.85 -10.04 2.63
C TRP A 220 -4.45 -9.43 2.72
N TYR A 221 -3.67 -9.82 3.72
CA TYR A 221 -2.30 -9.34 3.88
C TYR A 221 -1.45 -9.64 2.65
N ARG A 222 -1.49 -10.87 2.14
CA ARG A 222 -0.78 -11.30 0.93
C ARG A 222 -1.18 -10.46 -0.28
N THR A 223 -2.47 -10.20 -0.44
CA THR A 223 -2.99 -9.39 -1.55
C THR A 223 -2.49 -7.95 -1.46
N LEU A 224 -2.57 -7.33 -0.28
CA LEU A 224 -2.06 -5.97 -0.05
C LEU A 224 -0.54 -5.87 -0.22
N TYR A 225 0.19 -6.90 0.19
CA TYR A 225 1.62 -7.02 -0.04
C TYR A 225 1.95 -7.04 -1.54
N ILE A 226 1.19 -7.78 -2.35
CA ILE A 226 1.31 -7.81 -3.82
C ILE A 226 0.95 -6.44 -4.43
N VAL A 227 -0.10 -5.79 -3.95
CA VAL A 227 -0.48 -4.42 -4.37
C VAL A 227 0.66 -3.43 -4.12
N PHE A 228 1.36 -3.57 -3.00
CA PHE A 228 2.52 -2.75 -2.68
C PHE A 228 3.72 -3.06 -3.57
N HIS A 229 4.17 -4.33 -3.61
CA HIS A 229 5.44 -4.70 -4.24
C HIS A 229 5.34 -4.83 -5.75
N GLU A 230 4.29 -5.49 -6.27
CA GLU A 230 4.10 -5.71 -7.70
C GLU A 230 3.24 -4.61 -8.33
N GLY A 231 2.18 -4.18 -7.64
CA GLY A 231 1.28 -3.13 -8.11
C GLY A 231 1.87 -1.72 -8.02
N GLY A 232 2.90 -1.51 -7.19
CA GLY A 232 3.54 -0.19 -7.03
C GLY A 232 2.71 0.81 -6.24
N PHE A 233 1.71 0.38 -5.47
CA PHE A 233 0.83 1.27 -4.71
C PHE A 233 1.38 1.55 -3.31
N ARG A 234 1.17 2.78 -2.83
CA ARG A 234 1.54 3.21 -1.47
C ARG A 234 0.32 3.71 -0.74
N LEU A 235 0.06 3.11 0.42
CA LEU A 235 -1.02 3.50 1.30
C LEU A 235 -0.70 4.89 1.87
N TYR A 236 -1.63 5.82 1.76
CA TYR A 236 -1.45 7.17 2.30
C TYR A 236 -2.55 7.60 3.27
N HIS A 237 -3.64 6.85 3.32
CA HIS A 237 -4.74 7.13 4.22
C HIS A 237 -5.50 5.85 4.54
N THR A 238 -5.87 5.74 5.81
CA THR A 238 -6.75 4.70 6.33
C THR A 238 -7.81 5.36 7.19
N GLY A 239 -9.06 5.20 6.79
CA GLY A 239 -10.23 5.45 7.62
C GLY A 239 -10.80 4.15 8.16
N ALA A 240 -11.65 4.24 9.17
CA ALA A 240 -12.36 3.08 9.69
C ALA A 240 -13.81 3.44 10.08
N SER A 241 -14.67 2.43 10.18
CA SER A 241 -16.05 2.58 10.66
C SER A 241 -16.12 3.09 12.11
N ASP A 242 -15.15 2.71 12.94
CA ASP A 242 -15.01 3.15 14.33
C ASP A 242 -13.53 3.53 14.60
N PRO A 243 -13.23 4.63 15.30
CA PRO A 243 -11.86 4.97 15.69
C PRO A 243 -11.12 3.87 16.48
N LEU A 244 -11.84 3.02 17.21
CA LEU A 244 -11.27 1.89 17.93
C LEU A 244 -10.71 0.81 16.99
N CYS A 245 -11.26 0.67 15.78
CA CYS A 245 -10.75 -0.26 14.76
C CYS A 245 -9.32 0.08 14.30
N LEU A 246 -8.87 1.33 14.50
CA LEU A 246 -7.51 1.77 14.18
C LEU A 246 -6.52 1.53 15.32
N GLN A 247 -7.00 1.11 16.49
CA GLN A 247 -6.13 0.61 17.56
C GLN A 247 -5.71 -0.80 17.17
N VAL A 248 -4.43 -1.14 17.40
CA VAL A 248 -3.91 -2.49 17.15
C VAL A 248 -4.37 -3.41 18.29
N THR A 249 -5.68 -3.56 18.41
CA THR A 249 -6.39 -4.39 19.37
C THR A 249 -7.41 -5.17 18.56
N MET A 250 -7.43 -6.50 18.68
CA MET A 250 -8.35 -7.32 17.90
C MET A 250 -9.80 -6.85 18.11
N MET A 251 -10.43 -6.36 17.05
CA MET A 251 -11.84 -6.03 17.04
C MET A 251 -12.51 -6.74 15.88
N GLU A 252 -13.56 -7.48 16.21
CA GLU A 252 -14.43 -8.13 15.24
C GLU A 252 -15.32 -7.08 14.56
N SER A 253 -15.61 -7.26 13.27
CA SER A 253 -16.56 -6.44 12.50
C SER A 253 -16.13 -4.99 12.24
N CYS A 254 -14.87 -4.79 11.83
CA CYS A 254 -14.35 -3.48 11.43
C CYS A 254 -14.35 -3.29 9.91
N ARG A 255 -14.79 -2.11 9.46
CA ARG A 255 -14.64 -1.68 8.06
C ARG A 255 -13.47 -0.72 7.93
N TYR A 256 -12.59 -0.97 6.98
CA TYR A 256 -11.42 -0.14 6.71
C TYR A 256 -11.50 0.47 5.31
N TYR A 257 -11.20 1.76 5.23
CA TYR A 257 -11.24 2.56 4.02
C TYR A 257 -9.82 2.94 3.66
N LEU A 258 -9.23 2.21 2.71
CA LEU A 258 -7.83 2.33 2.37
C LEU A 258 -7.67 3.11 1.08
N SER A 259 -6.87 4.18 1.10
CA SER A 259 -6.54 4.95 -0.09
C SER A 259 -5.06 4.84 -0.42
N PHE A 260 -4.77 4.50 -1.68
CA PHE A 260 -3.44 4.27 -2.20
C PHE A 260 -3.14 5.16 -3.40
N VAL A 261 -1.86 5.48 -3.57
CA VAL A 261 -1.34 6.18 -4.73
C VAL A 261 -0.32 5.33 -5.47
N HIS A 262 -0.37 5.35 -6.80
CA HIS A 262 0.54 4.57 -7.63
C HIS A 262 1.89 5.29 -7.77
N ASN A 263 2.97 4.56 -7.47
CA ASN A 263 4.36 4.92 -7.73
C ASN A 263 4.70 6.41 -7.45
N PRO A 264 4.77 6.84 -6.17
CA PRO A 264 5.12 8.21 -5.80
C PRO A 264 6.55 8.65 -6.18
N GLY A 265 7.32 7.77 -6.83
CA GLY A 265 8.67 8.06 -7.32
C GLY A 265 9.77 7.84 -6.27
N PRO A 266 11.05 7.87 -6.70
CA PRO A 266 12.19 7.50 -5.86
C PRO A 266 12.54 8.54 -4.80
N SER A 267 12.12 9.80 -4.98
CA SER A 267 12.36 10.90 -4.04
C SER A 267 11.48 10.86 -2.80
N VAL A 268 10.46 10.00 -2.81
CA VAL A 268 9.51 9.86 -1.71
C VAL A 268 9.96 8.73 -0.78
N PRO A 269 10.01 8.94 0.54
CA PRO A 269 10.28 7.87 1.49
C PRO A 269 9.11 6.88 1.45
N VAL A 270 9.44 5.60 1.40
CA VAL A 270 8.47 4.52 1.43
C VAL A 270 8.78 3.68 2.66
N LEU A 271 7.83 3.59 3.58
CA LEU A 271 7.87 2.57 4.62
C LEU A 271 7.40 1.27 3.99
N PHE A 272 8.19 0.22 4.16
CA PHE A 272 7.82 -1.11 3.68
C PHE A 272 6.81 -1.75 4.63
N PRO A 273 5.95 -2.66 4.15
CA PRO A 273 5.05 -3.41 5.01
C PRO A 273 5.81 -4.40 5.91
N PRO A 274 5.29 -4.71 7.11
CA PRO A 274 5.90 -5.69 8.01
C PRO A 274 5.96 -7.06 7.34
N SER A 275 7.08 -7.78 7.43
CA SER A 275 7.24 -9.13 6.86
C SER A 275 6.83 -10.26 7.81
N ILE A 276 6.71 -9.96 9.12
CA ILE A 276 6.32 -10.89 10.19
C ILE A 276 5.10 -10.28 10.91
N ASP A 277 4.85 -10.61 12.17
CA ASP A 277 3.67 -10.21 12.94
C ASP A 277 3.54 -8.68 13.18
N GLY A 278 4.56 -7.90 12.81
CA GLY A 278 4.60 -6.46 13.02
C GLY A 278 4.70 -6.07 14.50
N SER A 279 5.16 -7.01 15.35
CA SER A 279 5.48 -6.72 16.74
C SER A 279 6.61 -5.70 16.85
N TYR A 280 6.67 -5.02 18.00
CA TYR A 280 7.62 -3.94 18.22
C TYR A 280 9.06 -4.40 18.01
N ASP A 281 9.43 -5.57 18.52
CA ASP A 281 10.81 -6.09 18.46
C ASP A 281 11.25 -6.37 17.02
N PHE A 282 10.39 -7.01 16.20
CA PHE A 282 10.71 -7.27 14.80
C PHE A 282 10.64 -6.01 13.92
N GLU A 283 9.76 -5.06 14.25
CA GLU A 283 9.72 -3.78 13.54
C GLU A 283 10.92 -2.91 13.88
N GLU A 284 11.38 -2.93 15.13
CA GLU A 284 12.63 -2.28 15.55
C GLU A 284 13.82 -2.92 14.84
N GLU A 285 13.95 -4.24 14.83
CA GLU A 285 14.99 -4.96 14.09
C GLU A 285 14.95 -4.67 12.59
N ARG A 286 13.77 -4.65 11.97
CA ARG A 286 13.61 -4.34 10.54
C ARG A 286 13.99 -2.90 10.20
N ILE A 287 13.64 -1.95 11.06
CA ILE A 287 14.03 -0.54 10.91
C ILE A 287 15.53 -0.40 11.16
N LEU A 288 16.08 -1.11 12.15
CA LEU A 288 17.52 -1.16 12.42
C LEU A 288 18.26 -1.72 11.22
N ASP A 289 17.87 -2.86 10.64
CA ASP A 289 18.46 -3.42 9.42
C ASP A 289 18.40 -2.43 8.24
N TYR A 290 17.27 -1.73 8.08
CA TYR A 290 17.12 -0.70 7.04
C TYR A 290 18.05 0.51 7.27
N VAL A 291 18.37 0.82 8.53
CA VAL A 291 19.28 1.91 8.94
C VAL A 291 20.75 1.44 8.94
N GLU A 292 21.00 0.18 9.24
CA GLU A 292 22.31 -0.45 9.46
C GLU A 292 22.92 -1.06 8.19
N ASP A 293 22.27 -0.94 7.03
CA ASP A 293 22.84 -1.30 5.70
C ASP A 293 24.07 -0.42 5.29
N LYS A 294 24.62 0.32 6.24
CA LYS A 294 26.06 0.40 6.56
C LYS A 294 26.17 1.06 7.92
N SER A 295 26.46 0.30 8.98
CA SER A 295 26.96 0.86 10.24
C SER A 295 28.30 1.57 9.99
N GLN A 296 28.22 2.84 9.58
CA GLN A 296 29.34 3.76 9.65
C GLN A 296 29.38 4.30 11.08
N GLU A 297 30.42 3.93 11.83
CA GLU A 297 30.71 4.54 13.12
C GLU A 297 30.68 6.07 13.00
N CYS A 298 29.94 6.68 13.92
CA CYS A 298 29.63 8.10 13.90
C CYS A 298 30.82 8.88 14.46
N ASP A 299 31.70 9.40 13.59
CA ASP A 299 32.95 10.06 14.01
C ASP A 299 32.72 11.28 14.93
N GLU A 300 31.69 12.09 14.66
CA GLU A 300 31.35 13.29 15.43
C GLU A 300 29.84 13.50 15.52
N PRO A 301 29.24 13.53 16.73
CA PRO A 301 27.84 13.89 16.91
C PRO A 301 27.65 15.39 16.68
N TYR A 302 26.78 15.77 15.74
CA TYR A 302 26.39 17.16 15.54
C TYR A 302 25.18 17.50 16.43
N PRO A 303 25.30 18.44 17.38
CA PRO A 303 24.21 18.78 18.27
C PRO A 303 23.12 19.53 17.51
N PHE A 304 21.92 18.94 17.45
CA PHE A 304 20.74 19.64 16.95
C PHE A 304 20.27 20.68 17.98
N PRO A 305 20.05 21.95 17.61
CA PRO A 305 19.50 22.93 18.54
C PRO A 305 18.04 22.57 18.84
N ASN A 306 17.80 22.04 20.03
CA ASN A 306 16.45 21.90 20.58
C ASN A 306 16.36 22.73 21.86
N SER A 307 15.25 23.43 22.07
CA SER A 307 15.07 24.34 23.21
C SER A 307 14.90 23.63 24.56
N GLU A 308 14.71 22.31 24.55
CA GLU A 308 14.50 21.52 25.76
C GLU A 308 15.31 20.20 25.67
N SER A 309 16.50 20.24 26.30
CA SER A 309 17.34 19.17 26.89
C SER A 309 17.48 17.77 26.23
N SER A 310 16.95 17.54 25.04
CA SER A 310 17.17 16.34 24.24
C SER A 310 18.26 16.64 23.21
N ARG A 311 19.49 16.24 23.51
CA ARG A 311 20.58 16.24 22.52
C ARG A 311 20.25 15.19 21.48
N PHE A 312 20.10 15.64 20.24
CA PHE A 312 19.88 14.79 19.09
C PHE A 312 21.14 14.87 18.25
N ASP A 313 21.83 13.74 18.12
CA ASP A 313 23.16 13.68 17.53
C ASP A 313 23.08 13.09 16.12
N LEU A 314 23.24 13.95 15.10
CA LEU A 314 23.39 13.51 13.71
C LEU A 314 24.87 13.25 13.39
N CYS A 315 25.20 12.19 12.66
CA CYS A 315 26.59 11.92 12.29
C CYS A 315 27.18 12.98 11.36
N GLY A 316 28.18 13.70 11.85
CA GLY A 316 28.84 14.81 11.15
C GLY A 316 29.48 14.43 9.82
N PHE A 317 29.96 13.19 9.67
CA PHE A 317 30.51 12.70 8.39
C PHE A 317 29.46 12.61 7.28
N LEU A 318 28.23 12.13 7.59
CA LEU A 318 27.13 12.07 6.63
C LEU A 318 26.78 13.47 6.12
N LEU A 319 26.78 14.46 7.03
CA LEU A 319 26.54 15.87 6.72
C LEU A 319 27.64 16.51 5.87
N ARG A 320 28.92 16.23 6.16
CA ARG A 320 30.05 16.75 5.36
C ARG A 320 30.01 16.21 3.93
N ARG A 321 29.69 14.92 3.78
CA ARG A 321 29.64 14.24 2.47
C ARG A 321 28.46 14.72 1.61
N THR A 322 27.35 15.12 2.23
CA THR A 322 26.15 15.61 1.55
C THR A 322 26.07 17.14 1.44
N SER A 323 26.98 17.90 2.05
CA SER A 323 27.01 19.38 2.04
C SER A 323 26.90 20.02 0.64
N HIS A 324 27.29 19.30 -0.41
CA HIS A 324 27.20 19.76 -1.80
C HIS A 324 25.87 19.44 -2.50
N ARG A 325 25.07 18.50 -1.99
CA ARG A 325 23.82 17.99 -2.60
C ARG A 325 22.59 18.36 -1.76
N LYS A 326 21.42 18.49 -2.40
CA LYS A 326 20.15 18.58 -1.68
C LYS A 326 19.84 17.21 -1.08
N CYS A 327 19.54 17.13 0.20
CA CYS A 327 19.22 15.85 0.86
C CYS A 327 17.95 15.96 1.73
N LYS A 328 17.38 14.82 2.15
CA LYS A 328 16.22 14.79 3.05
C LYS A 328 16.54 13.99 4.31
N ILE A 329 16.32 14.60 5.48
CA ILE A 329 16.52 13.99 6.79
C ILE A 329 15.14 13.70 7.37
N PHE A 330 14.84 12.43 7.62
CA PHE A 330 13.59 11.99 8.19
C PHE A 330 13.75 11.69 9.67
N ILE A 331 12.88 12.26 10.51
CA ILE A 331 12.91 12.08 11.96
C ILE A 331 11.59 11.45 12.40
N PHE A 332 11.63 10.26 12.99
CA PHE A 332 10.44 9.57 13.52
C PHE A 332 10.33 9.80 15.04
N ARG A 333 9.21 10.36 15.51
CA ARG A 333 9.05 10.86 16.89
C ARG A 333 7.76 10.39 17.55
N SER A 334 7.81 9.99 18.81
CA SER A 334 6.61 9.57 19.57
C SER A 334 5.72 10.74 20.05
N ALA A 335 6.22 11.98 20.07
CA ALA A 335 5.49 13.15 20.58
C ALA A 335 5.65 14.41 19.70
N TYR A 336 4.66 15.31 19.78
CA TYR A 336 4.69 16.64 19.17
C TYR A 336 5.67 17.55 19.91
N LEU A 337 6.95 17.48 19.54
CA LEU A 337 7.89 18.56 19.84
C LEU A 337 7.78 19.61 18.73
N ASN A 338 7.48 20.85 19.12
CA ASN A 338 7.52 22.02 18.23
C ASN A 338 8.97 22.26 17.79
N LEU A 339 9.43 21.53 16.78
CA LEU A 339 10.51 22.04 15.96
C LEU A 339 9.97 23.25 15.23
N GLN A 340 10.62 24.39 15.38
CA GLN A 340 10.37 25.48 14.46
C GLN A 340 10.67 24.97 13.04
N PRO A 341 9.74 25.12 12.08
CA PRO A 341 9.90 24.64 10.72
C PRO A 341 10.81 25.60 9.95
N ASN A 342 12.10 25.55 10.26
CA ASN A 342 13.22 25.83 9.37
C ASN A 342 14.49 25.90 10.21
N PRO A 343 15.28 24.84 10.14
CA PRO A 343 16.61 25.09 9.66
C PRO A 343 16.82 24.19 8.45
N GLU A 344 16.93 24.78 7.26
CA GLU A 344 17.75 24.16 6.22
C GLU A 344 19.09 23.82 6.89
N PHE A 345 19.34 22.53 7.08
CA PHE A 345 20.55 22.08 7.73
C PHE A 345 21.57 21.84 6.63
N GLY A 346 22.24 22.93 6.23
CA GLY A 346 22.97 22.97 4.96
C GLY A 346 22.00 23.02 3.77
N LYS A 347 22.11 22.08 2.82
CA LYS A 347 21.18 21.92 1.69
C LYS A 347 20.10 20.86 1.94
N CYS A 348 19.99 20.37 3.18
CA CYS A 348 19.11 19.27 3.52
C CYS A 348 17.79 19.76 4.12
N GLU A 349 16.69 19.23 3.60
CA GLU A 349 15.33 19.45 4.09
C GLU A 349 15.03 18.42 5.19
N ILE A 350 14.46 18.88 6.31
CA ILE A 350 14.12 18.01 7.45
C ILE A 350 12.61 17.73 7.42
N ILE A 351 12.26 16.46 7.42
CA ILE A 351 10.89 15.98 7.39
C ILE A 351 10.64 15.18 8.67
N SER A 352 9.71 15.64 9.49
CA SER A 352 9.38 14.99 10.75
C SER A 352 8.11 14.16 10.61
N PHE A 353 8.18 12.88 10.96
CA PHE A 353 7.03 12.01 11.10
C PHE A 353 6.65 11.88 12.57
N VAL A 354 5.38 12.16 12.87
CA VAL A 354 4.80 11.92 14.19
C VAL A 354 3.72 10.86 14.02
N PRO A 355 3.96 9.59 14.44
CA PRO A 355 2.91 8.59 14.51
C PRO A 355 1.80 9.11 15.44
N LYS A 356 0.54 8.87 15.08
CA LYS A 356 -0.59 9.21 15.96
C LYS A 356 -0.54 8.30 17.20
N ARG A 357 -0.15 8.90 18.34
CA ARG A 357 -0.22 8.43 19.74
C ARG A 357 0.01 6.93 19.99
N ASP A 358 1.20 6.62 20.50
CA ASP A 358 1.37 5.66 21.59
C ASP A 358 1.92 6.44 22.81
N PRO A 359 1.20 6.54 23.93
CA PRO A 359 1.58 7.35 25.09
C PRO A 359 2.75 6.78 25.91
N SER A 360 3.35 5.66 25.51
CA SER A 360 4.36 4.95 26.32
C SER A 360 5.83 5.21 25.97
N SER A 361 6.13 5.95 24.89
CA SER A 361 7.52 6.17 24.45
C SER A 361 7.94 7.63 24.58
N SER A 362 8.93 7.94 25.42
CA SER A 362 9.38 9.31 25.73
C SER A 362 10.61 9.78 24.95
N ILE A 363 11.06 9.09 23.90
CA ILE A 363 12.28 9.45 23.15
C ILE A 363 12.10 9.14 21.65
N PRO A 364 12.53 10.02 20.72
CA PRO A 364 12.60 9.67 19.29
C PRO A 364 13.55 8.50 19.08
N LYS A 365 13.11 7.42 18.43
CA LYS A 365 13.96 6.23 18.31
C LYS A 365 14.86 6.20 17.07
N PHE A 366 14.56 6.82 15.92
CA PHE A 366 15.45 6.70 14.74
C PHE A 366 15.45 7.90 13.76
N ILE A 367 16.58 8.08 13.05
CA ILE A 367 16.80 9.06 11.96
C ILE A 367 17.10 8.28 10.67
N VAL A 368 16.44 8.64 9.57
CA VAL A 368 16.76 8.11 8.24
C VAL A 368 17.25 9.25 7.36
N ILE A 369 18.46 9.14 6.80
CA ILE A 369 19.05 10.14 5.90
C ILE A 369 19.02 9.58 4.47
N LYS A 370 18.31 10.26 3.56
CA LYS A 370 18.25 9.86 2.14
C LYS A 370 18.95 10.92 1.27
N GLN A 371 19.87 10.43 0.41
CA GLN A 371 20.71 11.23 -0.48
C GLN A 371 20.04 11.59 -1.81
#